data_AF-A0A2M7D806-F1
#
_entry.id   AF-A0A2M7D806-F1
#
_cell.length_a   1.000
_cell.length_b   1.000
_cell.length_c   1.000
_cell.angle_alpha   90.00
_cell.angle_beta   90.00
_cell.angle_gamma   90.00
#
_symmetry.space_group_name_H-M   'P 1'
#
loop_
_entity.id
_entity.type
_entity.pdbx_description
1 polymer ?
#
loop_
_entity_poly.entity_id
_entity_poly.type
_entity_poly.pdbx_seq_one_letter_code
_entity_poly.pdbx_strand_id
1 'polypeptide(L)'
;MVLEVDIPGMDREFLIQLTNTLYRLTLLFPKKEPLRYKMRELGDCILVKPNEKDLEVLDSFFEIAKAQNWVSLSVILAIKEEYANLRGELKKIKPEKKDDCPSEESSVVLPEVRPLSLSIQAVSERTERQEKILTFLKENGRAQVWQMKQVFPEVTKRTLRRDFEHMLGEGIIERIGEKNNTFYQTSRDERRELNSLRTKIIQS
;
A
#
# COMPACT_ATOMS: atom_id res chain seq x y z
N MET A 1 11.36 -13.10 -35.79
CA MET A 1 11.12 -14.38 -35.10
C MET A 1 10.93 -14.08 -33.63
N VAL A 2 9.69 -13.89 -33.21
CA VAL A 2 9.35 -13.78 -31.79
C VAL A 2 8.97 -15.20 -31.38
N LEU A 3 9.79 -15.82 -30.53
CA LEU A 3 9.49 -17.13 -29.97
C LEU A 3 8.34 -16.95 -29.00
N GLU A 4 7.11 -17.20 -29.46
CA GLU A 4 5.95 -17.42 -28.61
C GLU A 4 6.21 -18.71 -27.83
N VAL A 5 6.70 -18.55 -26.61
CA VAL A 5 6.69 -19.63 -25.63
C VAL A 5 5.29 -19.65 -25.02
N ASP A 6 4.34 -20.26 -25.73
CA ASP A 6 3.07 -20.63 -25.15
C ASP A 6 3.30 -21.79 -24.18
N ILE A 7 3.39 -21.46 -22.89
CA ILE A 7 3.42 -22.45 -21.81
C ILE A 7 1.95 -22.82 -21.51
N PRO A 8 1.49 -24.03 -21.87
CA PRO A 8 0.10 -24.41 -21.71
C PRO A 8 -0.23 -24.60 -20.23
N GLY A 9 -1.21 -23.83 -19.73
CA GLY A 9 -1.77 -23.96 -18.38
C GLY A 9 -1.41 -22.84 -17.40
N MET A 10 -0.69 -21.80 -17.83
CA MET A 10 -0.45 -20.61 -17.02
C MET A 10 -1.31 -19.46 -17.56
N ASP A 11 -2.25 -18.96 -16.76
CA ASP A 11 -3.15 -17.90 -17.19
C ASP A 11 -2.34 -16.63 -17.47
N ARG A 12 -2.18 -16.26 -18.75
CA ARG A 12 -1.54 -15.00 -19.14
C ARG A 12 -2.21 -13.81 -18.41
N GLU A 13 -3.51 -13.91 -18.15
CA GLU A 13 -4.27 -12.94 -17.36
C GLU A 13 -3.75 -12.84 -15.92
N PHE A 14 -3.42 -13.95 -15.27
CA PHE A 14 -2.83 -13.97 -13.93
C PHE A 14 -1.47 -13.25 -13.91
N LEU A 15 -0.59 -13.53 -14.87
CA LEU A 15 0.69 -12.82 -14.98
C LEU A 15 0.51 -11.31 -15.19
N ILE A 16 -0.42 -10.93 -16.07
CA ILE A 16 -0.71 -9.51 -16.33
C ILE A 16 -1.25 -8.84 -15.07
N GLN A 17 -2.13 -9.50 -14.32
CA GLN A 17 -2.63 -8.98 -13.05
C GLN A 17 -1.50 -8.83 -12.03
N LEU A 18 -0.66 -9.85 -11.88
CA LEU A 18 0.48 -9.84 -10.96
C LEU A 18 1.46 -8.70 -11.28
N THR A 19 1.83 -8.53 -12.55
CA THR A 19 2.69 -7.43 -13.00
C THR A 19 2.02 -6.07 -12.79
N ASN A 20 0.72 -5.95 -13.01
CA ASN A 20 -0.03 -4.73 -12.70
C ASN A 20 -0.02 -4.40 -11.19
N THR A 21 -0.17 -5.41 -10.33
CA THR A 21 -0.11 -5.24 -8.88
C THR A 21 1.29 -4.79 -8.45
N LEU A 22 2.35 -5.39 -9.02
CA LEU A 22 3.74 -4.96 -8.82
C LEU A 22 3.95 -3.50 -9.28
N TYR A 23 3.38 -3.12 -10.41
CA TYR A 23 3.46 -1.76 -10.93
C TYR A 23 2.77 -0.75 -10.00
N ARG A 24 1.61 -1.11 -9.45
CA ARG A 24 0.89 -0.30 -8.46
C ARG A 24 1.70 -0.18 -7.18
N LEU A 25 2.29 -1.27 -6.68
CA LEU A 25 3.16 -1.26 -5.51
C LEU A 25 4.34 -0.30 -5.70
N THR A 26 5.03 -0.39 -6.84
CA THR A 26 6.20 0.44 -7.14
C THR A 26 5.86 1.93 -7.38
N LEU A 27 4.57 2.31 -7.52
CA LEU A 27 4.16 3.72 -7.54
C LEU A 27 4.32 4.39 -6.18
N LEU A 28 4.23 3.61 -5.09
CA LEU A 28 4.38 4.09 -3.72
C LEU A 28 5.83 4.48 -3.40
N PHE A 29 6.77 4.01 -4.21
CA PHE A 29 8.19 4.26 -4.01
C PHE A 29 8.55 5.72 -4.32
N PRO A 30 9.57 6.29 -3.66
CA PRO A 30 10.06 7.62 -4.01
C PRO A 30 10.48 7.70 -5.49
N LYS A 31 10.15 8.83 -6.15
CA LYS A 31 10.24 8.97 -7.62
C LYS A 31 11.65 8.80 -8.22
N LYS A 32 12.70 8.96 -7.41
CA LYS A 32 14.10 8.85 -7.85
C LYS A 32 14.77 7.56 -7.38
N GLU A 33 14.03 6.62 -6.81
CA GLU A 33 14.62 5.36 -6.36
C GLU A 33 14.96 4.46 -7.55
N PRO A 34 16.23 4.02 -7.71
CA PRO A 34 16.61 3.10 -8.77
C PRO A 34 15.90 1.74 -8.62
N LEU A 35 15.59 1.33 -7.38
CA LEU A 35 14.90 0.07 -7.10
C LEU A 35 13.53 -0.02 -7.80
N ARG A 36 12.84 1.12 -7.93
CA ARG A 36 11.54 1.19 -8.59
C ARG A 36 11.63 0.72 -10.05
N TYR A 37 12.63 1.19 -10.78
CA TYR A 37 12.80 0.84 -12.19
C TYR A 37 13.27 -0.61 -12.33
N LYS A 38 14.17 -1.05 -11.45
CA LYS A 38 14.66 -2.42 -11.43
C LYS A 38 13.60 -3.47 -11.12
N MET A 39 12.69 -3.19 -10.19
CA MET A 39 11.56 -4.10 -9.93
C MET A 39 10.61 -4.19 -11.13
N ARG A 40 10.36 -3.09 -11.84
CA ARG A 40 9.50 -3.08 -13.02
C ARG A 40 10.13 -3.83 -14.19
N GLU A 41 11.41 -3.60 -14.46
CA GLU A 41 12.18 -4.36 -15.45
C GLU A 41 12.12 -5.87 -15.17
N LEU A 42 12.28 -6.29 -13.91
CA LEU A 42 12.13 -7.70 -13.54
C LEU A 42 10.70 -8.21 -13.73
N GLY A 43 9.69 -7.42 -13.38
CA GLY A 43 8.29 -7.78 -13.62
C GLY A 43 8.00 -8.03 -15.10
N ASP A 44 8.57 -7.20 -15.98
CA ASP A 44 8.46 -7.37 -17.44
C ASP A 44 9.20 -8.62 -17.91
N CYS A 45 10.39 -8.90 -17.36
CA CYS A 45 11.11 -10.14 -17.65
C CYS A 45 10.30 -11.38 -17.26
N ILE A 46 9.68 -11.39 -16.07
CA ILE A 46 8.85 -12.49 -15.58
C ILE A 46 7.61 -12.67 -16.45
N LEU A 47 7.00 -11.57 -16.91
CA LEU A 47 5.85 -11.60 -17.81
C LEU A 47 6.18 -12.26 -19.16
N VAL A 48 7.38 -12.02 -19.68
CA VAL A 48 7.83 -12.56 -20.98
C VAL A 48 8.35 -14.00 -20.83
N LYS A 49 9.18 -14.26 -19.82
CA LYS A 49 9.79 -15.56 -19.52
C LYS A 49 9.92 -15.73 -18.00
N PRO A 50 8.99 -16.43 -17.36
CA PRO A 50 9.05 -16.66 -15.92
C PRO A 50 10.25 -17.56 -15.58
N ASN A 51 11.12 -17.07 -14.69
CA ASN A 51 12.36 -17.74 -14.30
C ASN A 51 12.50 -17.75 -12.78
N GLU A 52 13.00 -18.86 -12.23
CA GLU A 52 13.19 -19.03 -10.79
C GLU A 52 14.18 -18.02 -10.21
N LYS A 53 15.24 -17.69 -10.97
CA LYS A 53 16.26 -16.73 -10.51
C LYS A 53 15.70 -15.31 -10.40
N ASP A 54 14.85 -14.91 -11.34
CA ASP A 54 14.29 -13.55 -11.37
C ASP A 54 13.28 -13.35 -10.23
N LEU A 55 12.57 -14.43 -9.83
CA LEU A 55 11.71 -14.46 -8.64
C LEU A 55 12.51 -14.29 -7.35
N GLU A 56 13.67 -14.94 -7.21
CA GLU A 56 14.54 -14.81 -6.02
C GLU A 56 15.15 -13.40 -5.89
N VAL A 57 15.53 -12.78 -7.01
CA VAL A 57 15.99 -11.40 -7.01
C VAL A 57 14.84 -10.45 -6.62
N LEU A 58 13.63 -10.71 -7.11
CA LEU A 58 12.46 -9.92 -6.77
C LEU A 58 12.11 -10.02 -5.26
N ASP A 59 12.23 -11.21 -4.66
CA ASP A 59 12.10 -11.40 -3.21
C ASP A 59 13.10 -10.55 -2.42
N SER A 60 14.35 -10.50 -2.87
CA SER A 60 15.38 -9.65 -2.26
C SER A 60 14.98 -8.17 -2.32
N PHE A 61 14.35 -7.72 -3.40
CA PHE A 61 13.85 -6.36 -3.53
C PHE A 61 12.66 -6.07 -2.61
N PHE A 62 11.79 -7.04 -2.35
CA PHE A 62 10.72 -6.89 -1.35
C PHE A 62 11.25 -6.73 0.07
N GLU A 63 12.29 -7.46 0.45
CA GLU A 63 12.92 -7.29 1.78
C GLU A 63 13.55 -5.90 1.94
N ILE A 64 14.17 -5.37 0.88
CA ILE A 64 14.67 -3.98 0.89
C ILE A 64 13.50 -3.00 1.03
N ALA A 65 12.43 -3.17 0.26
CA ALA A 65 11.26 -2.29 0.33
C ALA A 65 10.59 -2.33 1.72
N LYS A 66 10.60 -3.50 2.36
CA LYS A 66 10.14 -3.73 3.73
C LYS A 66 11.03 -3.03 4.76
N ALA A 67 12.35 -3.17 4.66
CA ALA A 67 13.30 -2.50 5.55
C ALA A 67 13.21 -0.97 5.47
N GLN A 68 12.95 -0.46 4.26
CA GLN A 68 12.78 0.97 4.01
C GLN A 68 11.37 1.50 4.34
N ASN A 69 10.43 0.60 4.71
CA ASN A 69 9.03 0.90 5.04
C ASN A 69 8.33 1.77 3.97
N TRP A 70 8.63 1.54 2.68
CA TRP A 70 8.02 2.30 1.58
C TRP A 70 6.59 1.88 1.27
N VAL A 71 6.23 0.65 1.65
CA VAL A 71 4.94 0.03 1.39
C VAL A 71 4.52 -0.75 2.63
N SER A 72 3.22 -0.74 2.92
CA SER A 72 2.66 -1.51 4.03
C SER A 72 3.01 -2.99 3.90
N LEU A 73 3.43 -3.59 5.01
CA LEU A 73 3.84 -5.00 5.09
C LEU A 73 2.79 -5.94 4.50
N SER A 74 1.51 -5.66 4.72
CA SER A 74 0.39 -6.47 4.21
C SER A 74 0.37 -6.56 2.68
N VAL A 75 0.68 -5.46 1.99
CA VAL A 75 0.69 -5.42 0.51
C VAL A 75 1.90 -6.17 -0.03
N ILE A 76 3.05 -6.04 0.63
CA ILE A 76 4.27 -6.78 0.27
C ILE A 76 4.04 -8.29 0.46
N LEU A 77 3.45 -8.70 1.58
CA LEU A 77 3.17 -10.10 1.89
C LEU A 77 2.17 -10.72 0.90
N ALA A 78 1.09 -10.02 0.56
CA ALA A 78 0.11 -10.49 -0.42
C ALA A 78 0.75 -10.76 -1.79
N ILE A 79 1.55 -9.80 -2.30
CA ILE A 79 2.25 -9.97 -3.56
C ILE A 79 3.28 -11.10 -3.48
N LYS A 80 4.00 -11.22 -2.37
CA LYS A 80 4.99 -12.28 -2.16
C LYS A 80 4.34 -13.67 -2.20
N GLU A 81 3.14 -13.80 -1.65
CA GLU A 81 2.33 -15.02 -1.72
C GLU A 81 1.90 -15.33 -3.15
N GLU A 82 1.44 -14.34 -3.91
CA GLU A 82 1.09 -14.51 -5.34
C GLU A 82 2.30 -14.99 -6.17
N TYR A 83 3.49 -14.43 -5.94
CA TYR A 83 4.72 -14.89 -6.60
C TYR A 83 5.17 -16.28 -6.12
N ALA A 84 4.92 -16.64 -4.86
CA ALA A 84 5.19 -17.98 -4.36
C ALA A 84 4.30 -19.04 -5.02
N ASN A 85 3.02 -18.72 -5.27
CA ASN A 85 2.11 -19.58 -6.03
C ASN A 85 2.64 -19.79 -7.46
N LEU A 86 3.07 -18.72 -8.12
CA LEU A 86 3.70 -18.78 -9.45
C LEU A 86 4.97 -19.66 -9.44
N ARG A 87 5.84 -19.52 -8.43
CA ARG A 87 7.02 -20.38 -8.26
C ARG A 87 6.62 -21.87 -8.11
N GLY A 88 5.53 -22.15 -7.40
CA GLY A 88 4.98 -23.49 -7.24
C GLY A 88 4.51 -24.09 -8.57
N GLU A 89 3.87 -23.30 -9.43
CA GLU A 89 3.44 -23.73 -10.76
C GLU A 89 4.63 -24.00 -11.70
N LEU A 90 5.67 -23.15 -11.67
CA LEU A 90 6.91 -23.40 -12.44
C LEU A 90 7.60 -24.70 -12.02
N LYS A 91 7.58 -25.03 -10.72
CA LYS A 91 8.11 -26.31 -10.22
C LYS A 91 7.30 -27.52 -10.67
N LYS A 92 5.97 -27.40 -10.83
CA LYS A 92 5.11 -28.50 -11.32
C LYS A 92 5.38 -28.87 -12.78
N ILE A 93 5.90 -27.94 -13.59
CA ILE A 93 6.16 -28.13 -15.02
C ILE A 93 7.49 -28.87 -15.28
N LYS A 94 8.44 -28.85 -14.32
CA LYS A 94 9.62 -29.72 -14.37
C LYS A 94 9.25 -31.07 -13.74
N PRO A 95 9.07 -32.16 -14.53
CA PRO A 95 8.95 -33.47 -13.92
C PRO A 95 10.23 -33.78 -13.15
N GLU A 96 10.02 -34.45 -12.01
CA GLU A 96 10.97 -34.77 -10.96
C GLU A 96 12.37 -35.19 -11.46
N LYS A 97 13.41 -34.64 -10.80
CA LYS A 97 14.38 -35.54 -10.17
C LYS A 97 14.33 -35.29 -8.66
N LYS A 98 13.83 -36.30 -7.95
CA LYS A 98 14.15 -36.54 -6.55
C LYS A 98 15.67 -36.71 -6.45
N ASP A 99 16.26 -36.19 -5.39
CA ASP A 99 16.91 -37.02 -4.38
C ASP A 99 17.20 -36.17 -3.12
N ASP A 100 16.73 -36.73 -2.01
CA ASP A 100 17.21 -36.66 -0.62
C ASP A 100 17.26 -35.34 0.19
N CYS A 101 16.61 -35.47 1.36
CA CYS A 101 16.70 -34.65 2.58
C CYS A 101 18.10 -34.82 3.23
N PRO A 102 18.58 -33.92 4.13
CA PRO A 102 17.97 -33.78 5.47
C PRO A 102 17.90 -32.34 6.04
N SER A 103 17.11 -32.25 7.12
CA SER A 103 17.06 -31.28 8.24
C SER A 103 18.26 -30.32 8.40
N GLU A 104 18.11 -29.08 8.90
CA GLU A 104 17.77 -28.81 10.31
C GLU A 104 17.16 -27.41 10.55
N GLU A 105 16.09 -27.42 11.35
CA GLU A 105 15.95 -26.63 12.58
C GLU A 105 16.44 -25.17 12.58
N SER A 106 15.49 -24.24 12.56
CA SER A 106 15.45 -23.29 13.68
C SER A 106 14.05 -22.70 13.86
N SER A 107 13.47 -23.14 14.97
CA SER A 107 12.28 -22.63 15.62
C SER A 107 12.32 -21.12 15.83
N VAL A 108 11.30 -20.39 15.35
CA VAL A 108 10.65 -19.36 16.18
C VAL A 108 9.14 -19.39 15.93
N VAL A 109 8.49 -20.10 16.85
CA VAL A 109 7.13 -19.95 17.39
C VAL A 109 6.24 -18.89 16.69
N LEU A 110 5.27 -19.37 15.93
CA LEU A 110 4.04 -18.64 15.62
C LEU A 110 3.04 -18.85 16.78
N PRO A 111 2.43 -17.83 17.39
CA PRO A 111 1.22 -18.02 18.17
C PRO A 111 0.06 -18.18 17.19
N GLU A 112 -0.38 -19.42 17.08
CA GLU A 112 -1.64 -19.84 16.48
C GLU A 112 -2.82 -19.30 17.29
N VAL A 113 -3.59 -18.34 16.75
CA VAL A 113 -4.96 -18.11 17.22
C VAL A 113 -5.90 -17.70 16.08
N ARG A 114 -6.58 -18.73 15.56
CA ARG A 114 -7.99 -18.80 15.08
C ARG A 114 -8.43 -18.06 13.80
N PRO A 115 -9.30 -18.74 12.99
CA PRO A 115 -9.91 -18.14 11.81
C PRO A 115 -11.14 -17.33 12.22
N LEU A 116 -11.11 -16.01 12.07
CA LEU A 116 -12.30 -15.18 12.23
C LEU A 116 -12.48 -14.27 11.02
N SER A 117 -13.51 -14.62 10.24
CA SER A 117 -14.37 -13.77 9.40
C SER A 117 -13.77 -12.52 8.75
N LEU A 118 -13.90 -12.46 7.43
CA LEU A 118 -14.08 -11.20 6.72
C LEU A 118 -15.14 -10.34 7.44
N SER A 119 -14.68 -9.30 8.11
CA SER A 119 -15.43 -8.05 8.17
C SER A 119 -14.51 -6.97 7.63
N ILE A 120 -14.86 -6.49 6.43
CA ILE A 120 -14.41 -5.22 5.88
C ILE A 120 -14.87 -4.15 6.88
N GLN A 121 -14.02 -3.78 7.83
CA GLN A 121 -14.21 -2.60 8.66
C GLN A 121 -12.87 -1.87 8.74
N ALA A 122 -12.92 -0.61 8.33
CA ALA A 122 -11.80 0.31 8.19
C ALA A 122 -10.95 0.37 9.46
N VAL A 123 -9.74 -0.21 9.41
CA VAL A 123 -8.67 0.15 10.33
C VAL A 123 -7.95 1.34 9.70
N SER A 124 -8.57 2.51 9.80
CA SER A 124 -7.87 3.78 9.64
C SER A 124 -6.99 3.96 10.87
N GLU A 125 -5.77 3.42 10.83
CA GLU A 125 -4.70 3.90 11.70
C GLU A 125 -4.38 5.34 11.30
N ARG A 126 -5.21 6.27 11.79
CA ARG A 126 -4.97 7.70 11.63
C ARG A 126 -3.70 8.00 12.39
N THR A 127 -2.70 8.52 11.69
CA THR A 127 -1.49 8.98 12.35
C THR A 127 -1.83 10.12 13.32
N GLU A 128 -1.16 10.21 14.48
CA GLU A 128 -1.35 11.31 15.46
C GLU A 128 -1.29 12.70 14.79
N ARG A 129 -0.54 12.80 13.69
CA ARG A 129 -0.44 14.01 12.87
C ARG A 129 -1.75 14.34 12.13
N GLN A 130 -2.40 13.36 11.52
CA GLN A 130 -3.68 13.54 10.81
C GLN A 130 -4.78 13.95 11.79
N GLU A 131 -4.81 13.38 12.99
CA GLU A 131 -5.76 13.76 14.03
C GLU A 131 -5.60 15.22 14.46
N LYS A 132 -4.34 15.69 14.62
CA LYS A 132 -4.07 17.10 14.91
C LYS A 132 -4.46 18.02 13.74
N ILE A 133 -4.29 17.59 12.49
CA ILE A 133 -4.76 18.36 11.31
C ILE A 133 -6.28 18.48 11.33
N LEU A 134 -6.99 17.39 11.63
CA LEU A 134 -8.45 17.41 11.75
C LEU A 134 -8.91 18.31 12.90
N THR A 135 -8.25 18.25 14.05
CA THR A 135 -8.53 19.13 15.20
C THR A 135 -8.40 20.61 14.79
N PHE A 136 -7.31 20.96 14.10
CA PHE A 136 -7.11 22.33 13.60
C PHE A 136 -8.18 22.75 12.58
N LEU A 137 -8.58 21.83 11.68
CA LEU A 137 -9.64 22.10 10.70
C LEU A 137 -11.02 22.25 11.37
N LYS A 138 -11.29 21.55 12.47
CA LYS A 138 -12.51 21.68 13.27
C LYS A 138 -12.57 23.05 13.98
N GLU A 139 -11.45 23.52 14.52
CA GLU A 139 -11.37 24.82 15.20
C GLU A 139 -11.41 26.01 14.24
N ASN A 140 -10.65 25.94 13.14
CA ASN A 140 -10.54 27.05 12.18
C ASN A 140 -11.56 26.98 11.02
N GLY A 141 -12.29 25.87 10.92
CA GLY A 141 -13.30 25.59 9.90
C GLY A 141 -12.75 25.29 8.50
N ARG A 142 -11.70 25.98 8.06
CA ARG A 142 -10.97 25.71 6.81
C ARG A 142 -9.50 26.10 6.97
N ALA A 143 -8.63 25.40 6.25
CA ALA A 143 -7.22 25.75 6.25
C ALA A 143 -6.55 25.57 4.90
N GLN A 144 -5.51 26.36 4.66
CA GLN A 144 -4.57 26.18 3.57
C GLN A 144 -3.30 25.48 4.05
N VAL A 145 -2.56 24.87 3.12
CA VAL A 145 -1.30 24.15 3.42
C VAL A 145 -0.27 25.06 4.11
N TRP A 146 -0.26 26.36 3.83
CA TRP A 146 0.66 27.28 4.50
C TRP A 146 0.31 27.54 5.97
N GLN A 147 -0.97 27.52 6.34
CA GLN A 147 -1.41 27.69 7.74
C GLN A 147 -0.98 26.48 8.57
N MET A 148 -1.09 25.28 7.99
CA MET A 148 -0.58 24.06 8.63
C MET A 148 0.92 24.06 8.86
N LYS A 149 1.68 24.81 8.05
CA LYS A 149 3.13 24.93 8.26
C LYS A 149 3.49 25.73 9.51
N GLN A 150 2.58 26.61 9.98
CA GLN A 150 2.75 27.32 11.26
C GLN A 150 2.52 26.39 12.45
N VAL A 151 1.58 25.45 12.33
CA VAL A 151 1.22 24.49 13.38
C VAL A 151 2.23 23.34 13.45
N PHE A 152 2.77 22.93 12.30
CA PHE A 152 3.74 21.83 12.18
C PHE A 152 5.05 22.33 11.54
N PRO A 153 5.91 23.03 12.28
CA PRO A 153 7.19 23.51 11.75
C PRO A 153 8.11 22.36 11.34
N GLU A 154 8.04 21.22 12.03
CA GLU A 154 8.83 20.00 11.76
C GLU A 154 8.45 19.31 10.44
N VAL A 155 7.24 19.54 9.93
CA VAL A 155 6.71 18.81 8.78
C VAL A 155 6.83 19.64 7.50
N THR A 156 7.30 19.03 6.41
CA THR A 156 7.42 19.74 5.13
C THR A 156 6.05 19.97 4.48
N LYS A 157 5.93 21.01 3.64
CA LYS A 157 4.72 21.28 2.85
C LYS A 157 4.32 20.08 1.96
N ARG A 158 5.29 19.25 1.57
CA ARG A 158 5.07 18.06 0.75
C ARG A 158 4.42 16.92 1.54
N THR A 159 4.82 16.74 2.79
CA THR A 159 4.21 15.75 3.69
C THR A 159 2.76 16.15 4.00
N LEU A 160 2.52 17.42 4.32
CA LEU A 160 1.17 17.94 4.57
C LEU A 160 0.23 17.73 3.37
N ARG A 161 0.69 17.97 2.14
CA ARG A 161 -0.10 17.71 0.93
C ARG A 161 -0.48 16.23 0.78
N ARG A 162 0.46 15.31 1.07
CA ARG A 162 0.16 13.88 1.06
C ARG A 162 -0.88 13.52 2.12
N ASP A 163 -0.75 14.05 3.33
CA ASP A 163 -1.73 13.82 4.40
C ASP A 163 -3.12 14.32 4.00
N PHE A 164 -3.20 15.50 3.38
CA PHE A 164 -4.45 16.01 2.82
C PHE A 164 -4.99 15.15 1.67
N GLU A 165 -4.14 14.64 0.78
CA GLU A 165 -4.56 13.71 -0.29
C GLU A 165 -5.15 12.42 0.28
N HIS A 166 -4.53 11.86 1.33
CA HIS A 166 -5.07 10.69 2.04
C HIS A 166 -6.45 11.00 2.65
N MET A 167 -6.57 12.11 3.39
CA MET A 167 -7.84 12.51 4.02
C MET A 167 -8.93 12.87 3.00
N LEU A 168 -8.56 13.39 1.82
CA LEU A 168 -9.48 13.61 0.70
C LEU A 168 -9.96 12.28 0.12
N GLY A 169 -9.06 11.32 -0.07
CA GLY A 169 -9.38 9.98 -0.58
C GLY A 169 -10.30 9.19 0.35
N GLU A 170 -10.15 9.39 1.66
CA GLU A 170 -11.02 8.82 2.70
C GLU A 170 -12.35 9.58 2.86
N GLY A 171 -12.55 10.70 2.17
CA GLY A 171 -13.76 11.51 2.25
C GLY A 171 -13.95 12.26 3.58
N ILE A 172 -12.91 12.35 4.42
CA ILE A 172 -12.95 13.03 5.73
C ILE A 172 -12.90 14.54 5.55
N ILE A 173 -12.22 15.01 4.52
CA ILE A 173 -12.09 16.43 4.19
C ILE A 173 -12.49 16.66 2.74
N GLU A 174 -12.90 17.88 2.44
CA GLU A 174 -13.22 18.36 1.11
C GLU A 174 -12.29 19.51 0.73
N ARG A 175 -11.91 19.52 -0.55
CA ARG A 175 -11.13 20.61 -1.13
C ARG A 175 -12.09 21.64 -1.72
N ILE A 176 -12.01 22.88 -1.24
CA ILE A 176 -12.82 24.00 -1.70
C ILE A 176 -11.93 25.07 -2.31
N GLY A 177 -12.28 25.52 -3.51
CA GLY A 177 -11.66 26.66 -4.19
C GLY A 177 -10.77 26.27 -5.38
N GLU A 178 -10.41 27.28 -6.17
CA GLU A 178 -9.75 27.12 -7.46
C GLU A 178 -8.35 27.76 -7.47
N LYS A 179 -7.45 27.16 -8.25
CA LYS A 179 -6.08 27.63 -8.49
C LYS A 179 -5.33 27.89 -7.16
N ASN A 180 -4.97 29.13 -6.88
CA ASN A 180 -4.15 29.52 -5.73
C ASN A 180 -4.96 29.61 -4.43
N ASN A 181 -6.29 29.61 -4.49
CA ASN A 181 -7.18 29.71 -3.33
C ASN A 181 -7.74 28.35 -2.94
N THR A 182 -6.85 27.36 -2.83
CA THR A 182 -7.21 26.00 -2.40
C THR A 182 -7.27 25.93 -0.88
N PHE A 183 -8.46 25.64 -0.35
CA PHE A 183 -8.72 25.39 1.07
C PHE A 183 -9.17 23.94 1.29
N TYR A 184 -8.88 23.42 2.47
CA TYR A 184 -9.39 22.14 2.94
C TYR A 184 -10.36 22.39 4.10
N GLN A 185 -11.47 21.68 4.12
CA GLN A 185 -12.50 21.76 5.15
C GLN A 185 -12.94 20.34 5.53
N THR A 186 -13.35 20.11 6.77
CA THR A 186 -13.95 18.83 7.17
C THR A 186 -15.21 18.55 6.38
N SER A 187 -15.34 17.33 5.83
CA SER A 187 -16.51 16.87 5.08
C SER A 187 -17.77 16.94 5.94
N ARG A 188 -18.92 17.17 5.29
CA ARG A 188 -20.20 17.52 5.94
C ARG A 188 -20.72 16.51 6.97
N ASP A 189 -20.23 15.27 7.01
CA ASP A 189 -20.72 14.25 7.93
C ASP A 189 -20.45 14.56 9.41
N GLU A 190 -19.30 15.15 9.77
CA GLU A 190 -18.99 15.46 11.17
C GLU A 190 -19.68 16.74 11.69
N ARG A 191 -20.18 17.62 10.81
CA ARG A 191 -20.94 18.83 11.22
C ARG A 191 -22.30 18.49 11.80
N ARG A 192 -22.91 17.36 11.42
CA ARG A 192 -24.20 16.91 11.97
C ARG A 192 -24.04 16.33 13.37
N GLU A 193 -22.97 15.60 13.65
CA GLU A 193 -22.73 15.03 14.98
C GLU A 193 -22.39 16.11 16.02
N LEU A 194 -21.53 17.08 15.68
CA LEU A 194 -21.19 18.18 16.60
C LEU A 194 -22.36 19.13 16.88
N ASN A 195 -23.21 19.40 15.88
CA ASN A 195 -24.41 20.21 16.10
C ASN A 195 -25.51 19.45 16.87
N SER A 196 -25.57 18.12 16.76
CA SER A 196 -26.46 17.25 17.55
C SER A 196 -26.01 17.15 19.02
N LEU A 197 -24.69 17.10 19.27
CA LEU A 197 -24.14 17.07 20.63
C LEU A 197 -24.21 18.45 21.33
N ARG A 198 -23.96 19.55 20.60
CA ARG A 198 -24.07 20.91 21.16
C ARG A 198 -25.51 21.31 21.49
N THR A 199 -26.51 20.84 20.73
CA THR A 199 -27.93 21.12 21.05
C THR A 199 -28.41 20.33 22.27
N LYS A 200 -27.89 19.12 22.50
CA LYS A 200 -28.21 18.34 23.72
C LYS A 200 -27.63 18.92 25.00
N ILE A 201 -26.47 19.59 24.93
CA ILE A 201 -25.82 20.19 26.11
C ILE A 201 -26.46 21.53 26.52
N ILE A 202 -27.18 22.21 25.62
CA ILE A 202 -27.84 23.50 25.90
C ILE A 202 -29.31 23.31 26.37
N GLN A 203 -29.86 22.09 26.25
CA GLN A 203 -31.24 21.75 26.67
C GLN A 203 -31.32 20.83 27.91
N SER A 204 -30.21 20.62 28.64
CA SER A 204 -30.18 20.03 29.99
C SER A 204 -29.63 21.05 30.98
#